data_AF-A0A8X6WTJ8-F1
#
_entry.id   AF-A0A8X6WTJ8-F1
#
_cell.length_a   1.000
_cell.length_b   1.000
_cell.length_c   1.000
_cell.angle_alpha   90.00
_cell.angle_beta   90.00
_cell.angle_gamma   90.00
#
_symmetry.space_group_name_H-M   'P 1'
#
loop_
_entity.id
_entity.type
_entity.pdbx_description
1 polymer ?
#
loop_
_entity_poly.entity_id
_entity_poly.type
_entity_poly.pdbx_seq_one_letter_code
_entity_poly.pdbx_strand_id
1 'polypeptide(L)'
;MSGVEYYTKDSLQNEIYGKNSKGNEHYISVSDPSKIFAKRANGEEFYAKQRTKEEIYPTIQNKQVVIMKNGSPLYAKNKKGAQKYPKDDQQNEFYVKDGSGNFVFAIDRKGKEKYAKNNKGKEFLPAKGVYAKNVEKNNKYPRDENGNSIYPMNQGVQEYIIEGKKPIFGTDKYNNQFYAKDVGKNDYYPSTETLP
;
A
#
# COMPACT_ATOMS: atom_id res chain seq x y z
N MET A 1 3.69 6.21 41.73
CA MET A 1 4.14 6.12 40.33
C MET A 1 2.98 6.53 39.44
N SER A 2 3.02 7.67 38.76
CA SER A 2 1.98 8.02 37.78
C SER A 2 2.28 7.25 36.49
N GLY A 3 1.43 6.29 36.12
CA GLY A 3 1.50 5.66 34.81
C GLY A 3 1.28 6.71 33.73
N VAL A 4 2.09 6.69 32.68
CA VAL A 4 1.81 7.49 31.49
C VAL A 4 0.56 6.89 30.85
N GLU A 5 -0.55 7.63 30.83
CA GLU A 5 -1.75 7.23 30.12
C GLU A 5 -1.57 7.54 28.62
N TYR A 6 -1.58 6.48 27.80
CA TYR A 6 -1.43 6.59 26.35
C TYR A 6 -2.75 6.90 25.64
N TYR A 7 -3.86 6.59 26.32
CA TYR A 7 -5.22 6.74 25.84
C TYR A 7 -6.11 7.13 27.02
N THR A 8 -7.19 7.87 26.75
CA THR A 8 -8.34 7.93 27.66
C THR A 8 -9.43 6.98 27.17
N LYS A 9 -10.49 6.75 27.94
CA LYS A 9 -11.62 5.92 27.51
C LYS A 9 -12.91 6.73 27.45
N ASP A 10 -13.74 6.45 26.45
CA ASP A 10 -15.11 6.99 26.39
C ASP A 10 -16.08 6.19 27.29
N SER A 11 -17.33 6.63 27.35
CA SER A 11 -18.39 5.96 28.14
C SER A 11 -18.71 4.54 27.67
N LEU A 12 -18.30 4.17 26.45
CA LEU A 12 -18.45 2.85 25.86
C LEU A 12 -17.19 2.00 26.02
N GLN A 13 -16.19 2.45 26.80
CA GLN A 13 -14.90 1.77 27.03
C GLN A 13 -13.99 1.71 25.79
N ASN A 14 -14.22 2.53 24.75
CA ASN A 14 -13.27 2.66 23.65
C ASN A 14 -12.09 3.53 24.09
N GLU A 15 -10.88 3.07 23.82
CA GLU A 15 -9.67 3.89 23.95
C GLU A 15 -9.70 5.02 22.92
N ILE A 16 -9.32 6.22 23.33
CA ILE A 16 -9.27 7.42 22.50
C ILE A 16 -7.91 8.10 22.64
N TYR A 17 -7.36 8.52 21.51
CA TYR A 17 -6.15 9.33 21.46
C TYR A 17 -6.44 10.76 21.90
N GLY A 18 -5.43 11.39 22.53
CA GLY A 18 -5.46 12.83 22.77
C GLY A 18 -5.61 13.61 21.46
N LYS A 19 -6.33 14.73 21.49
CA LYS A 19 -6.55 15.60 20.32
C LYS A 19 -5.89 16.94 20.52
N ASN A 20 -5.32 17.50 19.45
CA ASN A 20 -4.86 18.89 19.46
C ASN A 20 -6.01 19.88 19.21
N SER A 21 -5.72 21.19 19.26
CA SER A 21 -6.70 22.27 19.03
C SER A 21 -7.37 22.23 17.64
N LYS A 22 -6.78 21.53 16.67
CA LYS A 22 -7.33 21.33 15.32
C LYS A 22 -8.18 20.06 15.23
N GLY A 23 -8.34 19.32 16.31
CA GLY A 23 -9.11 18.07 16.37
C GLY A 23 -8.40 16.86 15.76
N ASN A 24 -7.08 16.93 15.53
CA ASN A 24 -6.29 15.78 15.08
C ASN A 24 -5.83 14.98 16.29
N GLU A 25 -5.97 13.65 16.21
CA GLU A 25 -5.44 12.72 17.19
C GLU A 25 -3.91 12.64 17.09
N HIS A 26 -3.23 12.41 18.21
CA HIS A 26 -1.78 12.28 18.27
C HIS A 26 -1.34 11.14 19.19
N TYR A 27 -0.17 10.58 18.89
CA TYR A 27 0.51 9.59 19.72
C TYR A 27 1.27 10.31 20.85
N ILE A 28 1.15 9.85 22.09
CA ILE A 28 1.79 10.47 23.27
C ILE A 28 3.27 10.05 23.39
N SER A 29 3.58 8.79 23.12
CA SER A 29 4.97 8.34 22.97
C SER A 29 5.02 7.10 22.08
N VAL A 30 5.87 7.14 21.06
CA VAL A 30 6.08 6.07 20.08
C VAL A 30 7.31 5.20 20.39
N SER A 31 7.96 5.40 21.54
CA SER A 31 9.10 4.57 21.97
C SER A 31 8.67 3.17 22.42
N ASP A 32 7.40 2.99 22.79
CA ASP A 32 6.80 1.69 23.09
C ASP A 32 5.87 1.27 21.93
N PRO A 33 6.31 0.34 21.05
CA PRO A 33 5.51 -0.13 19.93
C PRO A 33 4.19 -0.80 20.35
N SER A 34 4.09 -1.28 21.61
CA SER A 34 2.86 -1.89 22.13
C SER A 34 1.75 -0.89 22.41
N LYS A 35 2.06 0.42 22.39
CA LYS A 35 1.14 1.54 22.66
C LYS A 35 0.85 2.36 21.40
N ILE A 36 0.89 1.71 20.25
CA ILE A 36 0.58 2.32 18.96
C ILE A 36 -0.90 2.19 18.59
N PHE A 37 -1.64 1.23 19.15
CA PHE A 37 -3.06 1.06 18.84
C PHE A 37 -3.96 1.35 20.02
N ALA A 38 -4.90 2.26 19.81
CA ALA A 38 -6.12 2.32 20.59
C ALA A 38 -7.03 1.16 20.20
N LYS A 39 -7.76 0.64 21.18
CA LYS A 39 -8.71 -0.45 21.06
C LYS A 39 -10.13 0.03 21.29
N ARG A 40 -11.03 -0.41 20.44
CA ARG A 40 -12.46 -0.35 20.70
C ARG A 40 -12.84 -1.37 21.79
N ALA A 41 -14.03 -1.21 22.36
CA ALA A 41 -14.59 -2.13 23.34
C ALA A 41 -14.71 -3.58 22.81
N ASN A 42 -14.89 -3.76 21.50
CA ASN A 42 -14.92 -5.07 20.85
C ASN A 42 -13.52 -5.64 20.53
N GLY A 43 -12.44 -4.98 20.95
CA GLY A 43 -11.06 -5.38 20.70
C GLY A 43 -10.51 -5.00 19.32
N GLU A 44 -11.27 -4.28 18.49
CA GLU A 44 -10.75 -3.76 17.22
C GLU A 44 -9.67 -2.70 17.49
N GLU A 45 -8.49 -2.92 16.94
CA GLU A 45 -7.36 -1.99 17.01
C GLU A 45 -7.40 -0.99 15.86
N PHE A 46 -7.09 0.28 16.14
CA PHE A 46 -7.06 1.32 15.12
C PHE A 46 -5.96 2.37 15.36
N TYR A 47 -5.44 2.90 14.26
CA TYR A 47 -4.51 4.02 14.26
C TYR A 47 -5.21 5.32 14.63
N ALA A 48 -4.44 6.29 15.17
CA ALA A 48 -4.91 7.65 15.36
C ALA A 48 -5.42 8.26 14.05
N LYS A 49 -6.37 9.20 14.13
CA LYS A 49 -7.03 9.83 12.99
C LYS A 49 -6.88 11.35 12.99
N GLN A 50 -6.69 11.90 11.81
CA GLN A 50 -6.89 13.32 11.58
C GLN A 50 -8.38 13.68 11.69
N ARG A 51 -8.69 14.97 11.88
CA ARG A 51 -10.08 15.50 11.85
C ARG A 51 -10.83 15.08 10.59
N THR A 52 -10.12 14.89 9.48
CA THR A 52 -10.63 14.43 8.18
C THR A 52 -11.03 12.94 8.17
N LYS A 53 -10.89 12.23 9.28
CA LYS A 53 -11.11 10.78 9.47
C LYS A 53 -10.09 9.89 8.74
N GLU A 54 -8.97 10.43 8.31
CA GLU A 54 -7.87 9.62 7.78
C GLU A 54 -7.00 9.12 8.92
N GLU A 55 -6.69 7.83 8.91
CA GLU A 55 -5.74 7.23 9.84
C GLU A 55 -4.31 7.66 9.51
N ILE A 56 -3.51 7.83 10.54
CA ILE A 56 -2.11 8.25 10.48
C ILE A 56 -1.22 7.19 11.10
N TYR A 57 -0.16 6.82 10.38
CA TYR A 57 0.87 5.96 10.96
C TYR A 57 1.57 6.68 12.12
N PRO A 58 1.94 5.96 13.18
CA PRO A 58 2.93 6.45 14.13
C PRO A 58 4.25 6.70 13.40
N THR A 59 5.06 7.57 13.97
CA THR A 59 6.37 7.90 13.42
C THR A 59 7.44 7.65 14.48
N ILE A 60 8.40 6.77 14.21
CA ILE A 60 9.56 6.51 15.07
C ILE A 60 10.80 7.00 14.32
N GLN A 61 11.60 7.87 14.95
CA GLN A 61 12.79 8.47 14.31
C GLN A 61 12.48 9.04 12.91
N ASN A 62 11.38 9.80 12.80
CA ASN A 62 10.89 10.41 11.56
C ASN A 62 10.49 9.43 10.43
N LYS A 63 10.33 8.13 10.73
CA LYS A 63 9.85 7.13 9.77
C LYS A 63 8.49 6.59 10.17
N GLN A 64 7.58 6.46 9.21
CA GLN A 64 6.29 5.83 9.46
C GLN A 64 6.48 4.34 9.76
N VAL A 65 5.85 3.88 10.84
CA VAL A 65 5.93 2.48 11.26
C VAL A 65 4.61 1.79 11.00
N VAL A 66 4.70 0.63 10.37
CA VAL A 66 3.56 -0.29 10.19
C VAL A 66 3.67 -1.38 11.23
N ILE A 67 2.56 -1.66 11.90
CA ILE A 67 2.52 -2.71 12.91
C ILE A 67 2.07 -4.02 12.30
N MET A 68 2.68 -5.10 12.79
CA MET A 68 2.35 -6.46 12.43
C MET A 68 1.34 -7.01 13.42
N LYS A 69 0.23 -7.56 12.93
CA LYS A 69 -0.77 -8.27 13.71
C LYS A 69 -0.92 -9.68 13.16
N ASN A 70 -0.69 -10.68 14.01
CA ASN A 70 -0.73 -12.09 13.64
C ASN A 70 0.09 -12.37 12.36
N GLY A 71 1.29 -11.77 12.26
CA GLY A 71 2.17 -11.91 11.11
C GLY A 71 1.77 -11.10 9.86
N SER A 72 0.68 -10.33 9.86
CA SER A 72 0.26 -9.49 8.72
C SER A 72 0.40 -8.00 9.02
N PRO A 73 0.78 -7.15 8.06
CA PRO A 73 0.82 -5.71 8.28
C PRO A 73 -0.58 -5.14 8.38
N LEU A 74 -0.81 -4.32 9.42
CA LEU A 74 -2.04 -3.55 9.55
C LEU A 74 -1.83 -2.18 8.88
N TYR A 75 -2.39 -2.01 7.68
CA TYR A 75 -2.30 -0.74 6.96
C TYR A 75 -3.33 0.29 7.45
N ALA A 76 -2.88 1.53 7.66
CA ALA A 76 -3.73 2.68 7.92
C ALA A 76 -4.66 2.98 6.73
N LYS A 77 -5.85 3.45 7.02
CA LYS A 77 -6.93 3.70 6.05
C LYS A 77 -7.16 5.19 5.83
N ASN A 78 -7.54 5.56 4.61
CA ASN A 78 -8.06 6.90 4.33
C ASN A 78 -9.54 7.03 4.76
N LYS A 79 -10.11 8.24 4.62
CA LYS A 79 -11.51 8.53 4.98
C LYS A 79 -12.56 7.69 4.26
N LYS A 80 -12.18 7.04 3.15
CA LYS A 80 -13.04 6.15 2.35
C LYS A 80 -12.82 4.67 2.68
N GLY A 81 -11.98 4.35 3.67
CA GLY A 81 -11.65 2.99 4.10
C GLY A 81 -10.60 2.27 3.26
N ALA A 82 -10.01 2.91 2.25
CA ALA A 82 -8.94 2.31 1.46
C ALA A 82 -7.62 2.37 2.22
N GLN A 83 -6.86 1.28 2.20
CA GLN A 83 -5.55 1.18 2.83
C GLN A 83 -4.51 2.06 2.10
N LYS A 84 -3.54 2.53 2.88
CA LYS A 84 -2.43 3.37 2.42
C LYS A 84 -1.12 2.69 2.77
N TYR A 85 -0.13 2.75 1.90
CA TYR A 85 1.22 2.36 2.28
C TYR A 85 1.82 3.38 3.25
N PRO A 86 2.73 2.95 4.14
CA PRO A 86 3.58 3.87 4.88
C PRO A 86 4.53 4.61 3.93
N LYS A 87 5.05 5.74 4.39
CA LYS A 87 5.97 6.60 3.65
C LYS A 87 7.31 6.78 4.34
N ASP A 88 8.35 6.91 3.54
CA ASP A 88 9.68 7.37 3.97
C ASP A 88 9.73 8.89 4.16
N ASP A 89 10.90 9.39 4.55
CA ASP A 89 11.20 10.81 4.74
C ASP A 89 11.08 11.63 3.43
N GLN A 90 11.31 10.99 2.28
CA GLN A 90 11.17 11.55 0.94
C GLN A 90 9.74 11.50 0.38
N GLN A 91 8.76 11.06 1.18
CA GLN A 91 7.35 10.88 0.82
C GLN A 91 7.08 9.77 -0.20
N ASN A 92 8.01 8.85 -0.42
CA ASN A 92 7.77 7.64 -1.20
C ASN A 92 7.06 6.62 -0.32
N GLU A 93 6.02 5.98 -0.87
CA GLU A 93 5.40 4.83 -0.26
C GLU A 93 6.34 3.62 -0.32
N PHE A 94 6.30 2.74 0.67
CA PHE A 94 7.08 1.50 0.66
C PHE A 94 6.24 0.27 0.99
N TYR A 95 6.68 -0.87 0.46
CA TYR A 95 6.06 -2.16 0.69
C TYR A 95 6.42 -2.73 2.06
N VAL A 96 5.47 -3.43 2.66
CA VAL A 96 5.67 -4.19 3.89
C VAL A 96 5.56 -5.68 3.59
N LYS A 97 6.40 -6.47 4.27
CA LYS A 97 6.37 -7.92 4.20
C LYS A 97 5.60 -8.50 5.39
N ASP A 98 4.91 -9.62 5.18
CA ASP A 98 4.36 -10.43 6.25
C ASP A 98 5.47 -11.13 7.05
N GLY A 99 5.09 -11.83 8.13
CA GLY A 99 6.02 -12.61 8.96
C GLY A 99 6.69 -13.77 8.23
N SER A 100 6.17 -14.15 7.05
CA SER A 100 6.76 -15.16 6.15
C SER A 100 7.67 -14.55 5.09
N GLY A 101 7.81 -13.22 5.05
CA GLY A 101 8.66 -12.51 4.10
C GLY A 101 7.99 -12.17 2.76
N ASN A 102 6.69 -12.42 2.60
CA ASN A 102 5.95 -12.09 1.37
C ASN A 102 5.49 -10.64 1.38
N PHE A 103 5.54 -9.97 0.23
CA PHE A 103 4.99 -8.63 0.10
C PHE A 103 3.46 -8.65 0.24
N VAL A 104 2.93 -7.78 1.10
CA VAL A 104 1.48 -7.63 1.29
C VAL A 104 1.03 -6.33 0.66
N PHE A 105 0.11 -6.40 -0.29
CA PHE A 105 -0.40 -5.22 -0.96
C PHE A 105 -1.45 -4.49 -0.12
N ALA A 106 -1.37 -3.16 -0.07
CA ALA A 106 -2.48 -2.35 0.40
C ALA A 106 -3.66 -2.48 -0.56
N ILE A 107 -4.88 -2.60 -0.04
CA ILE A 107 -6.10 -2.71 -0.83
C ILE A 107 -6.96 -1.45 -0.81
N ASP A 108 -7.67 -1.19 -1.90
CA ASP A 108 -8.73 -0.19 -1.91
C ASP A 108 -10.01 -0.70 -1.23
N ARG A 109 -11.02 0.17 -1.11
CA ARG A 109 -12.32 -0.17 -0.49
C ARG A 109 -13.09 -1.29 -1.20
N LYS A 110 -12.73 -1.62 -2.44
CA LYS A 110 -13.35 -2.68 -3.24
C LYS A 110 -12.51 -3.97 -3.21
N GLY A 111 -11.40 -4.00 -2.46
CA GLY A 111 -10.51 -5.15 -2.39
C GLY A 111 -9.50 -5.25 -3.53
N LYS A 112 -9.34 -4.20 -4.35
CA LYS A 112 -8.31 -4.14 -5.39
C LYS A 112 -6.95 -3.83 -4.76
N GLU A 113 -5.93 -4.60 -5.10
CA GLU A 113 -4.57 -4.35 -4.63
C GLU A 113 -3.95 -3.13 -5.33
N LYS A 114 -3.17 -2.37 -4.58
CA LYS A 114 -2.54 -1.12 -5.03
C LYS A 114 -1.04 -1.29 -5.10
N TYR A 115 -0.39 -0.69 -6.09
CA TYR A 115 1.06 -0.52 -6.05
C TYR A 115 1.41 0.64 -5.12
N ALA A 116 2.58 0.55 -4.49
CA ALA A 116 3.18 1.68 -3.80
C ALA A 116 3.65 2.71 -4.84
N LYS A 117 3.63 3.99 -4.44
CA LYS A 117 3.97 5.13 -5.29
C LYS A 117 5.16 5.89 -4.75
N ASN A 118 6.02 6.36 -5.65
CA ASN A 118 7.01 7.37 -5.29
C ASN A 118 6.35 8.74 -5.03
N ASN A 119 7.14 9.71 -4.59
CA ASN A 119 6.68 11.07 -4.31
C ASN A 119 6.15 11.84 -5.54
N LYS A 120 6.39 11.35 -6.76
CA LYS A 120 5.83 11.86 -8.02
C LYS A 120 4.53 11.17 -8.43
N GLY A 121 4.07 10.17 -7.66
CA GLY A 121 2.84 9.43 -7.93
C GLY A 121 3.00 8.23 -8.89
N LYS A 122 4.21 7.94 -9.36
CA LYS A 122 4.52 6.77 -10.19
C LYS A 122 4.52 5.50 -9.33
N GLU A 123 3.77 4.50 -9.78
CA GLU A 123 3.71 3.18 -9.16
C GLU A 123 4.94 2.34 -9.52
N PHE A 124 5.33 1.43 -8.62
CA PHE A 124 6.46 0.53 -8.84
C PHE A 124 6.18 -0.87 -8.29
N LEU A 125 6.86 -1.88 -8.84
CA LEU A 125 6.77 -3.26 -8.36
C LEU A 125 7.53 -3.43 -7.04
N PRO A 126 7.06 -4.28 -6.11
CA PRO A 126 7.86 -4.64 -4.94
C PRO A 126 9.09 -5.50 -5.30
N ALA A 127 8.95 -6.36 -6.31
CA ALA A 127 10.01 -7.20 -6.85
C ALA A 127 9.64 -7.68 -8.27
N LYS A 128 10.62 -8.17 -9.03
CA LYS A 128 10.38 -8.78 -10.35
C LYS A 128 9.41 -9.96 -10.19
N GLY A 129 8.38 -10.00 -11.04
CA GLY A 129 7.39 -11.08 -11.03
C GLY A 129 6.31 -10.98 -9.94
N VAL A 130 6.34 -9.96 -9.08
CA VAL A 130 5.35 -9.79 -8.01
C VAL A 130 4.38 -8.67 -8.37
N TYR A 131 3.18 -9.05 -8.79
CA TYR A 131 2.17 -8.14 -9.30
C TYR A 131 1.00 -7.98 -8.34
N ALA A 132 0.50 -6.75 -8.23
CA ALA A 132 -0.77 -6.45 -7.60
C ALA A 132 -1.92 -7.00 -8.47
N LYS A 133 -3.01 -7.39 -7.82
CA LYS A 133 -4.20 -7.95 -8.45
C LYS A 133 -5.37 -6.97 -8.53
N ASN A 134 -6.21 -7.16 -9.55
CA ASN A 134 -7.51 -6.50 -9.67
C ASN A 134 -8.56 -7.18 -8.78
N VAL A 135 -9.81 -6.72 -8.84
CA VAL A 135 -10.93 -7.31 -8.06
C VAL A 135 -11.26 -8.74 -8.48
N GLU A 136 -10.93 -9.12 -9.72
CA GLU A 136 -11.10 -10.47 -10.29
C GLU A 136 -9.90 -11.38 -10.01
N LYS A 137 -8.91 -10.90 -9.23
CA LYS A 137 -7.66 -11.60 -8.90
C LYS A 137 -6.67 -11.79 -10.05
N ASN A 138 -6.86 -11.08 -11.16
CA ASN A 138 -5.91 -11.01 -12.27
C ASN A 138 -4.81 -9.98 -11.95
N ASN A 139 -3.58 -10.29 -12.32
CA ASN A 139 -2.43 -9.40 -12.20
C ASN A 139 -2.64 -8.13 -13.05
N LYS A 140 -2.02 -7.03 -12.64
CA LYS A 140 -2.04 -5.77 -13.40
C LYS A 140 -0.69 -5.09 -13.38
N TYR A 141 -0.37 -4.28 -14.39
CA TYR A 141 0.84 -3.46 -14.38
C TYR A 141 0.74 -2.29 -13.39
N PRO A 142 1.88 -1.84 -12.83
CA PRO A 142 1.97 -0.52 -12.21
C PRO A 142 1.72 0.58 -13.25
N ARG A 143 1.30 1.75 -12.78
CA ARG A 143 1.06 2.93 -13.60
C ARG A 143 2.09 4.04 -13.40
N ASP A 144 2.45 4.74 -14.47
CA ASP A 144 3.21 5.98 -14.40
C ASP A 144 2.37 7.13 -13.84
N GLU A 145 2.99 8.30 -13.66
CA GLU A 145 2.34 9.53 -13.21
C GLU A 145 1.19 10.00 -14.11
N ASN A 146 1.17 9.56 -15.37
CA ASN A 146 0.13 9.89 -16.34
C ASN A 146 -1.01 8.84 -16.35
N GLY A 147 -0.86 7.74 -15.63
CA GLY A 147 -1.82 6.64 -15.59
C GLY A 147 -1.62 5.59 -16.68
N ASN A 148 -0.46 5.56 -17.35
CA ASN A 148 -0.12 4.53 -18.34
C ASN A 148 0.56 3.33 -17.69
N SER A 149 0.29 2.13 -18.20
CA SER A 149 0.93 0.90 -17.71
C SER A 149 2.45 0.93 -17.89
N ILE A 150 3.17 0.44 -16.90
CA ILE A 150 4.62 0.30 -16.95
C ILE A 150 4.91 -1.19 -17.09
N TYR A 151 5.41 -1.57 -18.26
CA TYR A 151 5.95 -2.90 -18.45
C TYR A 151 7.27 -3.05 -17.66
N PRO A 152 7.44 -4.16 -16.92
CA PRO A 152 8.73 -4.51 -16.36
C PRO A 152 9.76 -4.68 -17.49
N MET A 153 11.01 -4.32 -17.23
CA MET A 153 12.07 -4.38 -18.23
C MET A 153 13.09 -5.45 -17.84
N ASN A 154 13.49 -6.27 -18.80
CA ASN A 154 14.53 -7.28 -18.67
C ASN A 154 15.48 -7.21 -19.86
N GLN A 155 16.76 -6.94 -19.60
CA GLN A 155 17.80 -6.85 -20.64
C GLN A 155 17.41 -5.92 -21.82
N GLY A 156 16.72 -4.82 -21.53
CA GLY A 156 16.29 -3.84 -22.53
C GLY A 156 14.97 -4.17 -23.24
N VAL A 157 14.34 -5.30 -22.94
CA VAL A 157 13.02 -5.69 -23.46
C VAL A 157 11.96 -5.48 -22.39
N GLN A 158 10.81 -4.90 -22.76
CA GLN A 158 9.64 -4.81 -21.89
C GLN A 158 8.89 -6.14 -21.86
N GLU A 159 8.66 -6.72 -20.70
CA GLU A 159 8.05 -8.06 -20.57
C GLU A 159 6.54 -7.98 -20.31
N TYR A 160 5.80 -8.88 -20.95
CA TYR A 160 4.40 -9.10 -20.61
C TYR A 160 4.27 -9.90 -19.31
N ILE A 161 3.28 -9.55 -18.49
CA ILE A 161 2.69 -10.46 -17.51
C ILE A 161 1.96 -11.55 -18.30
N ILE A 162 2.30 -12.80 -18.03
CA ILE A 162 1.66 -13.97 -18.62
C ILE A 162 0.84 -14.68 -17.53
N GLU A 163 -0.45 -14.87 -17.77
CA GLU A 163 -1.34 -15.68 -16.94
C GLU A 163 -1.81 -16.91 -17.71
N GLY A 164 -1.26 -18.07 -17.33
CA GLY A 164 -1.40 -19.29 -18.13
C GLY A 164 -0.80 -19.08 -19.52
N LYS A 165 -1.64 -19.12 -20.56
CA LYS A 165 -1.25 -18.89 -21.97
C LYS A 165 -1.74 -17.53 -22.51
N LYS A 166 -2.10 -16.59 -21.62
CA LYS A 166 -2.67 -15.31 -22.02
C LYS A 166 -1.77 -14.17 -21.54
N PRO A 167 -1.28 -13.31 -22.46
CA PRO A 167 -0.62 -12.08 -22.06
C PRO A 167 -1.64 -11.08 -21.53
N ILE A 168 -1.25 -10.35 -20.48
CA ILE A 168 -1.98 -9.17 -20.05
C ILE A 168 -1.36 -7.97 -20.76
N PHE A 169 -2.17 -7.18 -21.46
CA PHE A 169 -1.70 -5.98 -22.13
C PHE A 169 -1.74 -4.77 -21.19
N GLY A 170 -0.76 -3.89 -21.38
CA GLY A 170 -0.76 -2.57 -20.77
C GLY A 170 -1.85 -1.72 -21.40
N THR A 171 -2.44 -0.84 -20.59
CA THR A 171 -3.33 0.20 -21.09
C THR A 171 -2.88 1.58 -20.64
N ASP A 172 -3.29 2.61 -21.38
CA ASP A 172 -3.16 4.01 -20.97
C ASP A 172 -4.23 4.37 -19.92
N LYS A 173 -4.29 5.66 -19.55
CA LYS A 173 -5.30 6.17 -18.60
C LYS A 173 -6.74 6.15 -19.11
N TYR A 174 -6.94 6.02 -20.42
CA TYR A 174 -8.23 5.93 -21.08
C TYR A 174 -8.63 4.48 -21.39
N ASN A 175 -7.82 3.51 -20.95
CA ASN A 175 -7.94 2.09 -21.24
C ASN A 175 -7.65 1.68 -22.69
N ASN A 176 -6.96 2.52 -23.47
CA ASN A 176 -6.44 2.10 -24.76
C ASN A 176 -5.27 1.15 -24.55
N GLN A 177 -5.33 0.00 -25.22
CA GLN A 177 -4.26 -0.99 -25.18
C GLN A 177 -3.01 -0.47 -25.90
N PHE A 178 -1.83 -0.77 -25.35
CA PHE A 178 -0.57 -0.66 -26.09
C PHE A 178 0.31 -1.87 -25.80
N TYR A 179 1.38 -2.01 -26.58
CA TYR A 179 2.24 -3.18 -26.59
C TYR A 179 3.55 -2.92 -25.87
N ALA A 180 4.16 -4.01 -25.40
CA ALA A 180 5.50 -3.99 -24.88
C ALA A 180 6.51 -3.76 -26.02
N LYS A 181 7.63 -3.13 -25.69
CA LYS A 181 8.70 -2.77 -26.62
C LYS A 181 9.94 -3.65 -26.51
N ASP A 182 10.52 -4.00 -27.65
CA ASP A 182 11.79 -4.71 -27.73
C ASP A 182 13.01 -3.78 -27.54
N VAL A 183 14.22 -4.32 -27.69
CA VAL A 183 15.48 -3.55 -27.58
C VAL A 183 15.56 -2.42 -28.63
N GLY A 184 14.94 -2.61 -29.79
CA GLY A 184 14.82 -1.61 -30.86
C GLY A 184 13.72 -0.58 -30.62
N LYS A 185 13.01 -0.65 -29.49
CA LYS A 185 11.82 0.16 -29.15
C LYS A 185 10.60 -0.10 -30.05
N ASN A 186 10.62 -1.18 -30.81
CA ASN A 186 9.49 -1.61 -31.62
C ASN A 186 8.48 -2.33 -30.76
N ASP A 187 7.21 -2.08 -31.03
CA ASP A 187 6.13 -2.83 -30.40
C ASP A 187 6.22 -4.29 -30.84
N TYR A 188 6.13 -5.21 -29.89
CA TYR A 188 6.18 -6.64 -30.19
C TYR A 188 5.06 -7.39 -29.48
N TYR A 189 4.55 -8.42 -30.15
CA TYR A 189 3.53 -9.29 -29.60
C TYR A 189 4.19 -10.54 -29.00
N PRO A 190 3.74 -11.04 -27.84
CA PRO A 190 4.28 -12.28 -27.30
C PRO A 190 3.88 -13.43 -28.24
N SER A 191 4.86 -14.17 -28.77
CA SER A 191 4.55 -15.28 -29.68
C SER A 191 3.89 -16.40 -28.89
N THR A 192 2.81 -16.99 -29.41
CA THR A 192 2.08 -18.07 -28.75
C THR A 192 2.90 -19.36 -28.64
N GLU A 193 4.00 -19.47 -29.40
CA GLU A 193 4.91 -20.62 -29.42
C GLU A 193 5.97 -20.59 -28.31
N THR A 194 6.11 -19.46 -27.60
CA THR A 194 7.12 -19.28 -26.53
C THR A 194 6.52 -19.09 -25.14
N LEU A 195 5.20 -19.26 -25.00
CA LEU A 195 4.52 -19.25 -23.71
C LEU A 195 4.77 -20.61 -23.01
N PRO A 196 5.29 -20.62 -21.77
CA PRO A 196 5.57 -21.85 -21.03
C PRO A 196 4.31 -22.71 -20.78
#